data_AF-A0A5C4MIT4-F1
#
_entry.id   AF-A0A5C4MIT4-F1
#
_cell.length_a   1.000
_cell.length_b   1.000
_cell.length_c   1.000
_cell.angle_alpha   90.00
_cell.angle_beta   90.00
_cell.angle_gamma   90.00
#
_symmetry.space_group_name_H-M   'P 1'
#
loop_
_entity.id
_entity.type
_entity.pdbx_description
1 polymer ?
#
loop_
_entity_poly.entity_id
_entity_poly.type
_entity_poly.pdbx_seq_one_letter_code
_entity_poly.pdbx_strand_id
1 'polypeptide(L)'
;MSENSELVTLEQMKASVGSLLFLWSDIERSLRAAFETELFAGTPSPVHRISQALGLWSERVLQAGRGRPLQTDLCQRLSGHLREALVVRNLVCHALIGYSADVPHLSQRAHLRVQLEKDVRLLTWGELQTMFRWMSRSRWLIADLTQAAMDKDAIASEKSLLGWQGFPEQG
;
A
#
# COMPACT_ATOMS: atom_id res chain seq x y z
N MET A 1 -26.51 -4.16 17.99
CA MET A 1 -25.30 -3.33 18.19
C MET A 1 -25.43 -2.15 17.26
N SER A 2 -25.71 -0.97 17.78
CA SER A 2 -25.86 0.24 16.97
C SER A 2 -24.46 0.72 16.58
N GLU A 3 -24.09 0.58 15.32
CA GLU A 3 -22.95 1.31 14.76
C GLU A 3 -23.28 2.80 14.85
N ASN A 4 -22.65 3.50 15.79
CA ASN A 4 -22.47 4.93 15.69
C ASN A 4 -21.55 5.18 14.48
N SER A 5 -22.11 5.09 13.27
CA SER A 5 -21.43 5.55 12.06
C SER A 5 -21.45 7.07 12.11
N GLU A 6 -20.45 7.65 12.76
CA GLU A 6 -20.20 9.08 12.73
C GLU A 6 -20.17 9.52 11.26
N LEU A 7 -20.99 10.51 10.91
CA LEU A 7 -21.13 10.96 9.53
C LEU A 7 -19.81 11.53 9.03
N VAL A 8 -19.34 11.04 7.89
CA VAL A 8 -18.08 11.48 7.31
C VAL A 8 -18.25 12.86 6.69
N THR A 9 -17.49 13.82 7.19
CA THR A 9 -17.51 15.21 6.78
C THR A 9 -16.66 15.47 5.53
N LEU A 10 -16.91 16.61 4.88
CA LEU A 10 -16.09 17.07 3.75
C LEU A 10 -14.62 17.26 4.15
N GLU A 11 -14.36 17.76 5.36
CA GLU A 11 -13.00 17.97 5.86
C GLU A 11 -12.27 16.65 6.11
N GLN A 12 -12.95 15.63 6.63
CA GLN A 12 -12.37 14.28 6.73
C GLN A 12 -12.00 13.72 5.35
N MET A 13 -12.85 13.93 4.33
CA MET A 13 -12.52 13.51 2.97
C MET A 13 -11.34 14.29 2.39
N LYS A 14 -11.24 15.60 2.60
CA LYS A 14 -10.05 16.38 2.19
C LYS A 14 -8.79 15.89 2.90
N ALA A 15 -8.88 15.67 4.21
CA ALA A 15 -7.77 15.17 5.01
C ALA A 15 -7.27 13.78 4.54
N SER A 16 -8.17 12.94 4.00
CA SER A 16 -7.81 11.63 3.46
C SER A 16 -6.79 11.71 2.31
N VAL A 17 -6.80 12.79 1.51
CA VAL A 17 -5.79 13.02 0.47
C VAL A 17 -4.42 13.21 1.10
N GLY A 18 -4.34 14.02 2.16
CA GLY A 18 -3.11 14.21 2.92
C GLY A 18 -2.61 12.91 3.55
N SER A 19 -3.50 12.10 4.14
CA SER A 19 -3.16 10.79 4.69
C SER A 19 -2.61 9.84 3.62
N LEU A 20 -3.23 9.79 2.44
CA LEU A 20 -2.77 8.96 1.32
C LEU A 20 -1.34 9.34 0.91
N LEU A 21 -1.06 10.64 0.72
CA LEU A 21 0.26 11.12 0.31
C LEU A 21 1.33 10.89 1.40
N PHE A 22 0.96 11.09 2.66
CA PHE A 22 1.84 10.83 3.80
C PHE A 22 2.24 9.35 3.86
N LEU A 23 1.26 8.43 3.80
CA LEU A 23 1.50 6.99 3.82
C LEU A 23 2.37 6.54 2.64
N TRP A 24 2.15 7.12 1.45
CA TRP A 24 3.02 6.87 0.30
C TRP A 24 4.45 7.35 0.51
N SER A 25 4.67 8.51 1.12
CA SER A 25 6.00 9.01 1.44
C SER A 25 6.77 8.05 2.37
N ASP A 26 6.10 7.47 3.35
CA ASP A 26 6.69 6.47 4.25
C ASP A 26 7.00 5.14 3.54
N ILE A 27 6.12 4.69 2.64
CA ILE A 27 6.36 3.51 1.80
C ILE A 27 7.56 3.75 0.87
N GLU A 28 7.62 4.91 0.21
CA GLU A 28 8.74 5.28 -0.66
C GLU A 28 10.06 5.30 0.10
N ARG A 29 10.08 5.85 1.32
CA ARG A 29 11.28 5.87 2.17
C ARG A 29 11.71 4.46 2.54
N SER A 30 10.76 3.59 2.90
CA SER A 30 11.06 2.19 3.23
C SER A 30 11.58 1.40 2.01
N LEU A 31 10.98 1.59 0.83
CA LEU A 31 11.50 1.01 -0.40
C LEU A 31 12.93 1.49 -0.70
N ARG A 32 13.21 2.79 -0.59
CA ARG A 32 14.57 3.33 -0.78
C ARG A 32 15.57 2.72 0.20
N ALA A 33 15.22 2.60 1.47
CA ALA A 33 16.06 1.96 2.48
C ALA A 33 16.33 0.48 2.14
N ALA A 34 15.36 -0.24 1.55
CA ALA A 34 15.57 -1.61 1.10
C ALA A 34 16.67 -1.70 0.01
N PHE A 35 16.75 -0.72 -0.90
CA PHE A 35 17.80 -0.67 -1.93
C PHE A 35 19.21 -0.37 -1.38
N GLU A 36 19.33 0.09 -0.13
CA GLU A 36 20.62 0.31 0.54
C GLU A 36 21.17 -0.99 1.18
N THR A 37 20.40 -2.07 1.16
CA THR A 37 20.80 -3.36 1.75
C THR A 37 21.66 -4.22 0.81
N GLU A 38 22.37 -5.20 1.37
CA GLU A 38 23.19 -6.16 0.61
C GLU A 38 22.36 -6.95 -0.42
N LEU A 39 21.05 -7.12 -0.19
CA LEU A 39 20.13 -7.75 -1.13
C LEU A 39 20.14 -7.08 -2.52
N PHE A 40 20.44 -5.78 -2.58
CA PHE A 40 20.46 -4.99 -3.82
C PHE A 40 21.87 -4.54 -4.22
N ALA A 41 22.93 -5.07 -3.60
CA ALA A 41 24.31 -4.75 -3.96
C ALA A 41 24.55 -4.86 -5.48
N GLY A 42 25.12 -3.81 -6.07
CA GLY A 42 25.37 -3.72 -7.51
C GLY A 42 24.15 -3.40 -8.38
N THR A 43 22.96 -3.16 -7.80
CA THR A 43 21.76 -2.75 -8.54
C THR A 43 21.67 -1.22 -8.58
N PRO A 44 21.52 -0.59 -9.76
CA PRO A 44 21.25 0.83 -9.83
C PRO A 44 19.94 1.15 -9.12
N SER A 45 19.98 2.08 -8.16
CA SER A 45 18.76 2.50 -7.47
C SER A 45 17.78 3.12 -8.47
N PRO A 46 16.51 2.69 -8.51
CA PRO A 46 15.48 3.31 -9.34
C PRO A 46 15.00 4.62 -8.69
N VAL A 47 15.88 5.64 -8.70
CA VAL A 47 15.73 6.89 -7.94
C VAL A 47 14.44 7.67 -8.27
N HIS A 48 13.85 7.48 -9.45
CA HIS A 48 12.79 8.37 -9.96
C HIS A 48 11.47 7.70 -10.36
N ARG A 49 11.31 6.38 -10.20
CA ARG A 49 10.07 5.69 -10.61
C ARG A 49 9.64 4.67 -9.59
N ILE A 50 8.67 5.06 -8.74
CA ILE A 50 8.16 4.21 -7.66
C ILE A 50 7.59 2.87 -8.17
N SER A 51 6.95 2.84 -9.34
CA SER A 51 6.48 1.59 -9.95
C SER A 51 7.62 0.63 -10.30
N GLN A 52 8.73 1.18 -10.82
CA GLN A 52 9.94 0.42 -11.13
C GLN A 52 10.63 -0.04 -9.84
N ALA A 53 10.73 0.84 -8.84
CA ALA A 53 11.27 0.50 -7.53
C ALA A 53 10.51 -0.65 -6.88
N LEU A 54 9.18 -0.58 -6.87
CA LEU A 54 8.31 -1.63 -6.34
C LEU A 54 8.45 -2.94 -7.12
N GLY A 55 8.51 -2.86 -8.46
CA GLY A 55 8.71 -4.02 -9.33
C GLY A 55 10.02 -4.75 -9.02
N LEU A 56 11.14 -4.03 -9.09
CA LEU A 56 12.48 -4.56 -8.81
C LEU A 56 12.60 -5.09 -7.38
N TRP A 57 12.04 -4.36 -6.40
CA TRP A 57 12.04 -4.80 -5.01
C TRP A 57 11.31 -6.14 -4.86
N SER A 58 10.07 -6.23 -5.38
CA SER A 58 9.27 -7.45 -5.26
C SER A 58 9.92 -8.63 -5.97
N GLU A 59 10.48 -8.43 -7.16
CA GLU A 59 11.16 -9.48 -7.90
C GLU A 59 12.37 -10.01 -7.13
N ARG A 60 13.21 -9.14 -6.58
CA ARG A 60 14.41 -9.54 -5.84
C ARG A 60 14.05 -10.29 -4.55
N VAL A 61 13.05 -9.81 -3.80
CA VAL A 61 12.56 -10.48 -2.58
C VAL A 61 11.99 -11.85 -2.90
N LEU A 62 11.22 -11.99 -4.00
CA LEU A 62 10.67 -13.27 -4.45
C LEU A 62 11.75 -14.25 -4.91
N GLN A 63 12.78 -13.77 -5.62
CA GLN A 63 13.91 -14.60 -6.04
C GLN A 63 14.69 -15.14 -4.83
N ALA A 64 14.94 -14.31 -3.82
CA ALA A 64 15.60 -14.71 -2.59
C ALA A 64 14.72 -15.61 -1.70
N GLY A 65 13.41 -15.44 -1.76
CA GLY A 65 12.42 -16.24 -1.03
C GLY A 65 12.03 -17.57 -1.70
N ARG A 66 12.71 -18.01 -2.76
CA ARG A 66 12.37 -19.28 -3.44
C ARG A 66 12.40 -20.44 -2.45
N GLY A 67 11.28 -21.17 -2.36
CA GLY A 67 11.10 -22.27 -1.41
C GLY A 67 10.62 -21.84 -0.01
N ARG A 68 10.26 -20.56 0.18
CA ARG A 68 9.69 -20.00 1.42
C ARG A 68 8.26 -19.51 1.16
N PRO A 69 7.23 -20.37 1.33
CA PRO A 69 5.85 -20.07 0.95
C PRO A 69 5.31 -18.81 1.60
N LEU A 70 5.55 -18.59 2.90
CA LEU A 70 4.99 -17.43 3.60
C LEU A 70 5.60 -16.12 3.11
N GLN A 71 6.92 -16.09 2.91
CA GLN A 71 7.61 -14.91 2.35
C GLN A 71 7.11 -14.60 0.93
N THR A 72 6.92 -15.63 0.12
CA THR A 72 6.44 -15.51 -1.26
C THR A 72 5.04 -14.92 -1.30
N ASP A 73 4.11 -15.50 -0.53
CA ASP A 73 2.72 -15.06 -0.44
C ASP A 73 2.60 -13.62 0.09
N LEU A 74 3.29 -13.29 1.18
CA LEU A 74 3.27 -11.93 1.75
C LEU A 74 3.85 -10.89 0.78
N CYS A 75 4.95 -11.22 0.08
CA CYS A 75 5.54 -10.32 -0.92
C CYS A 75 4.59 -10.10 -2.10
N GLN A 76 3.93 -11.16 -2.59
CA GLN A 76 2.92 -11.05 -3.64
C GLN A 76 1.76 -10.17 -3.20
N ARG A 77 1.14 -10.47 -2.05
CA ARG A 77 0.02 -9.70 -1.46
C ARG A 77 0.38 -8.23 -1.35
N LEU A 78 1.45 -7.90 -0.64
CA LEU A 78 1.90 -6.52 -0.44
C LEU A 78 2.20 -5.83 -1.78
N SER A 79 2.92 -6.47 -2.69
CA SER A 79 3.28 -5.84 -3.97
C SER A 79 2.07 -5.50 -4.84
N GLY A 80 1.03 -6.34 -4.90
CA GLY A 80 -0.19 -6.00 -5.65
C GLY A 80 -1.03 -4.94 -4.94
N HIS A 81 -1.17 -4.98 -3.62
CA HIS A 81 -1.82 -3.91 -2.85
C HIS A 81 -1.14 -2.55 -3.11
N LEU A 82 0.20 -2.52 -3.10
CA LEU A 82 0.96 -1.31 -3.41
C LEU A 82 0.80 -0.85 -4.86
N ARG A 83 0.68 -1.76 -5.83
CA ARG A 83 0.40 -1.40 -7.24
C ARG A 83 -0.98 -0.75 -7.38
N GLU A 84 -2.02 -1.33 -6.76
CA GLU A 84 -3.36 -0.73 -6.77
C GLU A 84 -3.40 0.63 -6.06
N ALA A 85 -2.80 0.73 -4.87
CA ALA A 85 -2.73 1.99 -4.16
C ALA A 85 -1.93 3.06 -4.94
N LEU A 86 -0.98 2.65 -5.78
CA LEU A 86 -0.21 3.57 -6.61
C LEU A 86 -1.09 4.13 -7.74
N VAL A 87 -1.94 3.30 -8.34
CA VAL A 87 -2.98 3.76 -9.28
C VAL A 87 -3.89 4.78 -8.58
N VAL A 88 -4.35 4.48 -7.37
CA VAL A 88 -5.22 5.38 -6.59
C VAL A 88 -4.52 6.71 -6.28
N ARG A 89 -3.25 6.67 -5.82
CA ARG A 89 -2.44 7.88 -5.60
C ARG A 89 -2.30 8.71 -6.86
N ASN A 90 -1.98 8.10 -8.00
CA ASN A 90 -1.83 8.83 -9.25
C ASN A 90 -3.15 9.46 -9.70
N LEU A 91 -4.27 8.75 -9.56
CA LEU A 91 -5.60 9.30 -9.83
C LEU A 91 -5.93 10.49 -8.91
N VAL A 92 -5.66 10.37 -7.61
CA VAL A 92 -5.89 11.46 -6.66
C VAL A 92 -4.98 12.68 -6.96
N CYS A 93 -3.72 12.47 -7.35
CA CYS A 93 -2.81 13.56 -7.67
C CYS A 93 -3.14 14.29 -8.98
N HIS A 94 -3.60 13.58 -10.00
CA HIS A 94 -3.69 14.11 -11.37
C HIS A 94 -5.12 14.26 -11.89
N ALA A 95 -6.08 13.59 -11.25
CA ALA A 95 -7.44 13.42 -11.76
C ALA A 95 -8.52 13.66 -10.69
N LEU A 96 -8.17 14.23 -9.53
CA LEU A 96 -9.16 14.55 -8.50
C LEU A 96 -10.02 15.76 -8.93
N ILE A 97 -11.33 15.55 -9.02
CA ILE A 97 -12.29 16.56 -9.48
C ILE A 97 -13.36 16.92 -8.45
N GLY A 98 -13.45 16.20 -7.32
CA GLY A 98 -14.44 16.51 -6.30
C GLY A 98 -14.35 15.69 -5.02
N TYR A 99 -15.03 16.20 -4.01
CA TYR A 99 -15.17 15.61 -2.68
C TYR A 99 -16.65 15.58 -2.31
N SER A 100 -17.09 14.52 -1.63
CA SER A 100 -18.44 14.38 -1.10
C SER A 100 -18.40 14.01 0.37
N ALA A 101 -19.26 14.62 1.19
CA ALA A 101 -19.56 14.14 2.54
C ALA A 101 -20.67 13.08 2.52
N ASP A 102 -20.94 12.47 3.67
CA ASP A 102 -22.16 11.68 3.87
C ASP A 102 -23.38 12.60 3.89
N VAL A 103 -24.44 12.21 3.19
CA VAL A 103 -25.75 12.89 3.25
C VAL A 103 -26.81 11.84 3.60
N PRO A 104 -27.21 11.73 4.88
CA PRO A 104 -28.09 10.65 5.37
C PRO A 104 -29.39 10.52 4.58
N HIS A 105 -30.03 11.66 4.28
CA HIS A 105 -31.33 11.71 3.62
C HIS A 105 -31.27 11.38 2.13
N LEU A 106 -30.07 11.34 1.53
CA LEU A 106 -29.86 11.00 0.11
C LEU A 106 -29.19 9.64 -0.08
N SER A 107 -28.93 8.90 1.01
CA SER A 107 -28.12 7.65 1.00
C SER A 107 -26.78 7.80 0.28
N GLN A 108 -26.27 9.03 0.17
CA GLN A 108 -25.01 9.34 -0.50
C GLN A 108 -23.88 9.15 0.49
N ARG A 109 -22.98 8.22 0.17
CA ARG A 109 -21.77 7.97 0.97
C ARG A 109 -20.65 8.95 0.60
N ALA A 110 -19.86 9.32 1.59
CA ALA A 110 -18.68 10.15 1.41
C ALA A 110 -17.66 9.47 0.48
N HIS A 111 -17.14 10.23 -0.47
CA HIS A 111 -16.20 9.73 -1.46
C HIS A 111 -15.34 10.84 -2.08
N LEU A 112 -14.18 10.46 -2.60
CA LEU A 112 -13.43 11.25 -3.57
C LEU A 112 -13.91 10.89 -4.97
N ARG A 113 -14.10 11.90 -5.81
CA ARG A 113 -14.41 11.69 -7.23
C ARG A 113 -13.16 11.98 -8.05
N VAL A 114 -12.64 10.95 -8.71
CA VAL A 114 -11.51 11.07 -9.63
C VAL A 114 -11.97 10.76 -11.06
N GLN A 115 -11.44 11.49 -12.04
CA GLN A 115 -11.76 11.30 -13.45
C GLN A 115 -10.50 11.42 -14.31
N LEU A 116 -10.17 10.33 -14.99
CA LEU A 116 -9.15 10.32 -16.03
C LEU A 116 -9.86 10.05 -17.37
N GLU A 117 -9.80 11.02 -18.28
CA GLU A 117 -10.57 10.99 -19.53
C GLU A 117 -12.07 10.75 -19.29
N LYS A 118 -12.61 9.60 -19.75
CA LYS A 118 -14.01 9.21 -19.60
C LYS A 118 -14.27 8.32 -18.38
N ASP A 119 -13.21 7.84 -17.72
CA ASP A 119 -13.33 6.92 -16.60
C ASP A 119 -13.47 7.70 -15.28
N VAL A 120 -14.66 7.61 -14.69
CA VAL A 120 -14.97 8.17 -13.38
C VAL A 120 -14.92 7.07 -12.33
N ARG A 121 -14.11 7.27 -11.29
CA ARG A 121 -14.05 6.38 -10.13
C ARG A 121 -14.43 7.15 -8.87
N LEU A 122 -15.24 6.52 -8.04
CA LEU A 122 -15.56 7.00 -6.69
C LEU A 122 -14.72 6.20 -5.71
N LEU A 123 -13.94 6.88 -4.88
CA LEU A 123 -13.17 6.27 -3.79
C LEU A 123 -13.89 6.59 -2.49
N THR A 124 -14.67 5.63 -2.00
CA THR A 124 -15.47 5.80 -0.79
C THR A 124 -14.60 5.90 0.46
N TRP A 125 -15.15 6.50 1.52
CA TRP A 125 -14.48 6.54 2.81
C TRP A 125 -14.06 5.13 3.30
N GLY A 126 -14.93 4.13 3.17
CA GLY A 126 -14.63 2.76 3.59
C GLY A 126 -13.47 2.12 2.83
N GLU A 127 -13.39 2.35 1.52
CA GLU A 127 -12.27 1.88 0.70
C GLU A 127 -10.96 2.56 1.10
N LEU A 128 -10.98 3.88 1.31
CA LEU A 128 -9.81 4.65 1.76
C LEU A 128 -9.34 4.20 3.15
N GLN A 129 -10.26 4.00 4.09
CA GLN A 129 -9.92 3.52 5.44
C GLN A 129 -9.34 2.11 5.43
N THR A 130 -9.90 1.22 4.61
CA THR A 130 -9.37 -0.14 4.42
C THR A 130 -7.95 -0.06 3.87
N MET A 131 -7.73 0.80 2.87
CA MET A 131 -6.43 1.04 2.27
C MET A 131 -5.41 1.59 3.28
N PHE A 132 -5.77 2.66 4.00
CA PHE A 132 -4.88 3.29 4.97
C PHE A 132 -4.50 2.36 6.11
N ARG A 133 -5.42 1.48 6.54
CA ARG A 133 -5.14 0.48 7.59
C ARG A 133 -3.98 -0.42 7.23
N TRP A 134 -3.94 -0.97 6.01
CA TRP A 134 -2.82 -1.82 5.60
C TRP A 134 -1.60 -1.01 5.14
N MET A 135 -1.80 0.15 4.51
CA MET A 135 -0.70 1.03 4.08
C MET A 135 0.14 1.50 5.27
N SER A 136 -0.49 1.85 6.40
CA SER A 136 0.21 2.29 7.62
C SER A 136 1.19 1.26 8.18
N ARG A 137 0.99 -0.02 7.87
CA ARG A 137 1.85 -1.14 8.28
C ARG A 137 2.86 -1.55 7.22
N SER A 138 2.69 -1.10 5.98
CA SER A 138 3.45 -1.58 4.81
C SER A 138 4.94 -1.27 4.91
N ARG A 139 5.32 -0.12 5.51
CA ARG A 139 6.74 0.23 5.69
C ARG A 139 7.51 -0.80 6.53
N TRP A 140 6.85 -1.42 7.49
CA TRP A 140 7.44 -2.45 8.35
C TRP A 140 7.50 -3.78 7.63
N LEU A 141 6.42 -4.18 6.95
CA LEU A 141 6.41 -5.39 6.16
C LEU A 141 7.45 -5.37 5.01
N ILE A 142 7.69 -4.21 4.38
CA ILE A 142 8.77 -4.04 3.40
C ILE A 142 10.13 -4.34 4.04
N ALA A 143 10.40 -3.78 5.22
CA ALA A 143 11.66 -3.99 5.95
C ALA A 143 11.82 -5.46 6.36
N ASP A 144 10.78 -6.06 6.95
CA ASP A 144 10.81 -7.44 7.41
C ASP A 144 10.99 -8.43 6.26
N LEU A 145 10.29 -8.23 5.13
CA LEU A 145 10.48 -9.07 3.94
C LEU A 145 11.88 -8.90 3.33
N THR A 146 12.43 -7.69 3.35
CA THR A 146 13.79 -7.42 2.87
C THR A 146 14.82 -8.10 3.76
N GLN A 147 14.64 -8.03 5.08
CA GLN A 147 15.52 -8.69 6.04
C GLN A 147 15.42 -10.22 5.95
N ALA A 148 14.19 -10.75 5.88
CA ALA A 148 13.92 -12.17 5.71
C ALA A 148 14.55 -12.73 4.42
N ALA A 149 14.55 -11.95 3.34
CA ALA A 149 15.20 -12.31 2.08
C ALA A 149 16.74 -12.39 2.17
N MET A 150 17.36 -11.65 3.09
CA MET A 150 18.81 -11.73 3.33
C MET A 150 19.20 -12.86 4.30
N ASP A 151 18.25 -13.36 5.09
CA ASP A 151 18.52 -14.42 6.05
C ASP A 151 18.82 -15.76 5.33
N LYS A 152 19.92 -16.39 5.75
CA LYS A 152 20.39 -17.68 5.24
C LYS A 152 19.61 -18.85 5.86
N ASP A 153 19.11 -18.69 7.08
CA ASP A 153 18.26 -19.69 7.74
C ASP A 153 16.80 -19.52 7.30
N ALA A 154 16.33 -20.46 6.48
CA ALA A 154 14.96 -20.44 5.97
C ALA A 154 13.89 -20.53 7.08
N ILE A 155 14.17 -21.25 8.17
CA ILE A 155 13.22 -21.44 9.27
C ILE A 155 13.14 -20.16 10.12
N ALA A 156 14.28 -19.56 10.43
CA ALA A 156 14.33 -18.30 11.17
C ALA A 156 13.65 -17.17 10.38
N SER A 157 13.94 -17.10 9.07
CA SER A 157 13.31 -16.19 8.12
C SER A 157 11.78 -16.30 8.14
N GLU A 158 11.21 -17.50 7.97
CA GLU A 158 9.75 -17.66 7.99
C GLU A 158 9.12 -17.35 9.35
N LYS A 159 9.80 -17.72 10.45
CA LYS A 159 9.33 -17.39 11.81
C LYS A 159 9.21 -15.89 12.03
N SER A 160 10.16 -15.12 11.50
CA SER A 160 10.11 -13.65 11.60
C SER A 160 8.86 -13.04 10.93
N LEU A 161 8.29 -13.75 9.95
CA LEU A 161 7.15 -13.28 9.16
C LEU A 161 5.79 -13.75 9.70
N LEU A 162 5.75 -14.59 10.74
CA LEU A 162 4.48 -15.13 11.28
C LEU A 162 3.52 -14.04 11.77
N GLY A 163 4.03 -12.94 12.30
CA GLY A 163 3.22 -11.78 12.71
C GLY A 163 2.45 -11.11 11.56
N TRP A 164 2.79 -11.45 10.32
CA TRP A 164 2.19 -10.89 9.11
C TRP A 164 1.18 -11.81 8.43
N GLN A 165 0.92 -13.02 8.93
CA GLN A 165 -0.05 -13.95 8.32
C GLN A 165 -1.44 -13.34 8.13
N GLY A 166 -1.85 -12.40 9.02
CA GLY A 166 -3.10 -11.65 8.90
C GLY A 166 -3.02 -10.42 7.98
N PHE A 167 -1.97 -10.26 7.18
CA PHE A 167 -1.90 -9.18 6.19
C PHE A 167 -2.95 -9.44 5.10
N PRO A 168 -3.74 -8.41 4.70
CA PRO A 168 -4.89 -8.61 3.82
C PRO A 168 -4.52 -9.34 2.52
N GLU A 169 -5.38 -10.27 2.13
CA GLU A 169 -5.33 -10.88 0.79
C GLU A 169 -5.63 -9.83 -0.27
N GLN A 170 -5.17 -10.06 -1.50
CA GLN A 170 -5.63 -9.26 -2.64
C GLN A 170 -7.08 -9.61 -2.92
N GLY A 171 -7.94 -8.58 -2.94
CA GLY A 171 -9.36 -8.72 -3.25
C GLY A 171 -9.62 -8.89 -4.74
#